data_AF-A0A1W6C1E3-F1
#
_entry.id   AF-A0A1W6C1E3-F1
#
_cell.length_a   1.000
_cell.length_b   1.000
_cell.length_c   1.000
_cell.angle_alpha   90.00
_cell.angle_beta   90.00
_cell.angle_gamma   90.00
#
_symmetry.space_group_name_H-M   'P 1'
#
loop_
_entity.id
_entity.type
_entity.pdbx_description
1 polymer ?
#
loop_
_entity_poly.entity_id
_entity_poly.type
_entity_poly.pdbx_seq_one_letter_code
_entity_poly.pdbx_strand_id
1 'polypeptide(L)'
;MVTTGEVWFRYLDYSGQTKAVRVASVRFWPDIQETIFPPIQVPEGKRRVVRCRCGSNNWNNDGRWLGEYCCASCGQYIQVFEKKD
;
A
#
# COMPACT_ATOMS: atom_id res chain seq x y z
N MET A 1 -4.68 7.84 21.30
CA MET A 1 -4.63 8.24 19.87
C MET A 1 -3.27 8.85 19.61
N VAL A 2 -2.64 8.57 18.46
CA VAL A 2 -1.34 9.12 18.08
C VAL A 2 -1.47 9.77 16.71
N THR A 3 -0.95 10.99 16.55
CA THR A 3 -0.85 11.63 15.24
C THR A 3 0.34 11.07 14.50
N THR A 4 0.13 10.46 13.33
CA THR A 4 1.21 9.89 12.53
C THR A 4 0.95 10.07 11.03
N GLY A 5 2.02 10.35 10.29
CA GLY A 5 2.06 10.27 8.82
C GLY A 5 2.51 8.91 8.30
N GLU A 6 2.81 7.96 9.19
CA GLU A 6 3.30 6.65 8.79
C GLU A 6 2.18 5.80 8.19
N VAL A 7 2.42 5.33 6.96
CA VAL A 7 1.51 4.46 6.22
C VAL A 7 2.25 3.20 5.83
N TRP A 8 1.59 2.07 6.00
CA TRP A 8 2.13 0.75 5.67
C TRP A 8 1.40 0.16 4.46
N PHE A 9 2.12 -0.58 3.64
CA PHE A 9 1.57 -1.37 2.56
C PHE A 9 1.84 -2.85 2.82
N ARG A 10 0.78 -3.67 2.91
CA ARG A 10 0.87 -5.11 3.16
C ARG A 10 0.52 -5.86 1.88
N TYR A 11 1.35 -6.80 1.48
CA TYR A 11 1.15 -7.60 0.28
C TYR A 11 1.63 -9.04 0.46
N LEU A 12 1.13 -9.94 -0.39
CA LEU A 12 1.66 -11.29 -0.59
C LEU A 12 2.73 -11.24 -1.68
N ASP A 13 3.95 -11.67 -1.38
CA ASP A 13 5.00 -11.74 -2.38
C ASP A 13 4.87 -12.98 -3.28
N TYR A 14 5.70 -13.06 -4.32
CA TYR A 14 5.68 -14.17 -5.28
C TYR A 14 5.96 -15.54 -4.66
N SER A 15 6.56 -15.58 -3.46
CA SER A 15 6.84 -16.82 -2.71
C SER A 15 5.69 -17.21 -1.79
N GLY A 16 4.59 -16.44 -1.76
CA GLY A 16 3.46 -16.64 -0.86
C GLY A 16 3.70 -16.12 0.55
N GLN A 17 4.76 -15.32 0.78
CA GLN A 17 5.01 -14.71 2.07
C GLN A 17 4.34 -13.35 2.19
N THR A 18 3.74 -13.06 3.35
CA THR A 18 3.20 -11.72 3.62
C THR A 18 4.33 -10.78 4.00
N LYS A 19 4.46 -9.68 3.28
CA LYS A 19 5.41 -8.59 3.56
C LYS A 19 4.68 -7.29 3.87
N ALA A 20 5.38 -6.39 4.57
CA ALA A 20 4.90 -5.05 4.85
C ALA A 20 6.03 -4.03 4.73
N VAL A 21 5.76 -2.92 4.05
CA VAL A 21 6.73 -1.85 3.81
C VAL A 21 6.15 -0.49 4.19
N ARG A 22 7.01 0.47 4.55
CA ARG A 22 6.61 1.85 4.78
C ARG A 22 6.45 2.57 3.45
N VAL A 23 5.42 3.41 3.35
CA VAL A 23 5.02 4.06 2.11
C VAL A 23 5.36 5.54 2.15
N ALA A 24 6.02 6.04 1.12
CA ALA A 24 6.19 7.47 0.87
C ALA A 24 4.99 8.02 0.09
N SER A 25 4.63 7.36 -1.01
CA SER A 25 3.48 7.69 -1.85
C SER A 25 2.97 6.46 -2.60
N VAL A 26 1.78 6.56 -3.20
CA VAL A 26 1.24 5.53 -4.09
C VAL A 26 0.63 6.13 -5.34
N ARG A 27 0.52 5.33 -6.39
CA ARG A 27 -0.21 5.67 -7.61
C ARG A 27 -1.10 4.50 -8.01
N PHE A 28 -2.41 4.72 -8.09
CA PHE A 28 -3.33 3.70 -8.59
C PHE A 28 -3.42 3.79 -10.10
N TRP A 29 -3.40 2.69 -10.82
CA TRP A 29 -3.67 2.72 -12.26
C TRP A 29 -5.15 3.08 -12.52
N PRO A 30 -5.50 3.91 -13.53
CA PRO A 30 -4.65 4.60 -14.49
C PRO A 30 -4.28 6.03 -14.09
N ASP A 31 -4.38 6.38 -12.81
CA ASP A 31 -4.05 7.73 -12.35
C ASP A 31 -2.60 8.10 -12.67
N ILE A 32 -2.40 9.37 -13.02
CA ILE A 32 -1.07 9.92 -13.31
C ILE A 32 -0.43 10.45 -12.02
N GLN A 33 -1.23 10.98 -11.11
CA GLN A 33 -0.75 11.64 -9.90
C GLN A 33 -0.53 10.66 -8.75
N GLU A 34 0.53 10.90 -7.99
CA GLU A 34 0.78 10.21 -6.75
C GLU A 34 -0.07 10.77 -5.61
N THR A 35 -0.53 9.86 -4.75
CA THR A 35 -1.16 10.20 -3.48
C THR A 35 -0.09 10.20 -2.39
N ILE A 36 0.13 11.36 -1.79
CA ILE A 36 0.90 11.52 -0.56
C ILE A 36 -0.08 11.51 0.61
N PHE A 37 0.27 10.77 1.66
CA PHE A 37 -0.62 10.61 2.82
C PHE A 37 -0.33 11.68 3.88
N PRO A 38 -1.28 12.60 4.16
CA PRO A 38 -1.09 13.56 5.25
C PRO A 38 -1.17 12.84 6.61
N PRO A 39 -0.55 13.40 7.66
CA PRO A 39 -0.69 12.89 9.02
C PRO A 39 -2.14 12.85 9.49
N ILE A 40 -2.53 11.78 10.18
CA ILE A 40 -3.86 11.62 10.79
C ILE A 40 -3.75 11.07 12.21
N GLN A 41 -4.82 11.18 13.00
CA GLN A 41 -4.92 10.50 14.29
C GLN A 41 -5.27 9.02 14.08
N VAL A 42 -4.47 8.14 14.68
CA VAL A 42 -4.66 6.69 14.66
C VAL A 42 -4.80 6.19 16.10
N PRO A 43 -5.68 5.21 16.39
CA PRO A 43 -5.74 4.58 17.70
C PRO A 43 -4.39 3.97 18.09
N GLU A 44 -4.09 4.00 19.38
CA GLU A 44 -2.84 3.43 19.89
C GLU A 44 -2.78 1.93 19.59
N GLY A 45 -1.59 1.43 19.23
CA GLY A 45 -1.38 0.05 18.79
C GLY A 45 -1.97 -0.30 17.41
N LYS A 46 -2.58 0.65 16.68
CA LYS A 46 -3.06 0.45 15.31
C LYS A 46 -2.13 1.14 14.30
N ARG A 47 -2.14 0.65 13.05
CA ARG A 47 -1.39 1.20 11.93
C ARG A 47 -2.34 1.56 10.79
N ARG A 48 -2.02 2.65 10.07
CA ARG A 48 -2.68 3.00 8.83
C ARG A 48 -2.12 2.12 7.70
N VAL A 49 -3.01 1.53 6.90
CA VAL A 49 -2.63 0.70 5.77
C VAL A 49 -3.29 1.18 4.48
N VAL A 50 -2.61 1.03 3.35
CA VAL A 50 -3.19 1.29 2.03
C VAL A 50 -4.09 0.13 1.64
N ARG A 51 -5.37 0.41 1.39
CA ARG A 51 -6.34 -0.56 0.86
C ARG A 51 -6.59 -0.29 -0.61
N CYS A 52 -7.06 -1.31 -1.32
CA CYS A 52 -7.58 -1.14 -2.66
C CYS A 52 -8.81 -0.23 -2.64
N ARG A 53 -9.09 0.44 -3.77
CA ARG A 53 -10.31 1.23 -3.98
C ARG A 53 -11.58 0.40 -3.82
N CYS A 54 -11.52 -0.91 -4.09
CA CYS A 54 -12.64 -1.82 -3.82
C CYS A 54 -12.83 -2.15 -2.32
N GLY A 55 -11.98 -1.61 -1.43
CA GLY A 55 -11.99 -1.86 0.02
C GLY A 55 -11.19 -3.09 0.45
N SER A 56 -10.73 -3.95 -0.47
CA SER A 56 -9.89 -5.11 -0.14
C SER A 56 -8.47 -4.70 0.32
N ASN A 57 -7.80 -5.58 1.05
CA ASN A 57 -6.38 -5.47 1.40
C ASN A 57 -5.61 -6.74 0.97
N ASN A 58 -6.02 -7.31 -0.17
CA ASN A 58 -5.45 -8.50 -0.78
C ASN A 58 -4.55 -8.10 -1.95
N TRP A 59 -3.45 -7.44 -1.63
CA TRP A 59 -2.44 -7.04 -2.60
C TRP A 59 -1.47 -8.19 -2.83
N ASN A 60 -1.18 -8.49 -4.09
CA ASN A 60 -0.22 -9.51 -4.51
C ASN A 60 0.88 -8.86 -5.36
N ASN A 61 2.11 -9.28 -5.16
CA ASN A 61 3.20 -9.04 -6.10
C ASN A 61 3.17 -10.16 -7.15
N ASP A 62 2.72 -9.85 -8.36
CA ASP A 62 2.70 -10.78 -9.49
C ASP A 62 3.98 -10.73 -10.33
N GLY A 63 4.97 -9.92 -9.92
CA GLY A 63 6.25 -9.78 -10.61
C GLY A 63 6.19 -8.99 -11.90
N ARG A 64 5.07 -8.32 -12.21
CA ARG A 64 4.92 -7.56 -13.46
C ARG A 64 5.92 -6.40 -13.55
N TRP A 65 6.02 -5.59 -12.49
CA TRP A 65 6.95 -4.47 -12.37
C TRP A 65 7.38 -4.25 -10.92
N LEU A 66 8.59 -3.70 -10.73
CA LEU A 66 9.11 -3.41 -9.40
C LEU A 66 8.23 -2.37 -8.69
N GLY A 67 7.77 -2.72 -7.49
CA GLY A 67 6.90 -1.86 -6.68
C GLY A 67 5.46 -1.78 -7.19
N GLU A 68 5.07 -2.59 -8.18
CA GLU A 68 3.68 -2.72 -8.62
C GLU A 68 3.01 -3.96 -8.00
N TYR A 69 1.75 -3.80 -7.61
CA TYR A 69 0.98 -4.84 -6.95
C TYR A 69 -0.44 -4.89 -7.52
N CYS A 70 -0.97 -6.10 -7.66
CA CYS A 70 -2.32 -6.36 -8.14
C CYS A 70 -3.26 -6.70 -6.98
N CYS A 71 -4.45 -6.11 -6.95
CA CYS A 71 -5.48 -6.48 -6.00
C CYS A 71 -6.15 -7.79 -6.44
N ALA A 72 -5.94 -8.88 -5.71
CA ALA A 72 -6.51 -10.20 -6.01
C ALA A 72 -8.05 -10.23 -5.97
N SER A 73 -8.70 -9.22 -5.37
CA SER A 73 -10.16 -9.13 -5.30
C SER A 73 -10.81 -8.48 -6.53
N CYS A 74 -10.10 -7.61 -7.25
CA CYS A 74 -10.72 -6.83 -8.35
C CYS A 74 -9.80 -6.52 -9.54
N GLY A 75 -8.55 -6.95 -9.51
CA GLY A 75 -7.58 -6.72 -10.59
C GLY A 75 -6.99 -5.31 -10.64
N GLN A 76 -7.35 -4.42 -9.71
CA GLN A 76 -6.78 -3.07 -9.64
C GLN A 76 -5.28 -3.11 -9.37
N TYR A 77 -4.50 -2.38 -10.17
CA TYR A 77 -3.07 -2.21 -9.95
C TYR A 77 -2.74 -0.94 -9.16
N ILE A 78 -1.67 -1.01 -8.37
CA ILE A 78 -1.09 0.10 -7.61
C ILE A 78 0.44 0.04 -7.72
N GLN A 79 1.07 1.19 -7.93
CA GLN A 79 2.50 1.38 -7.72
C GLN A 79 2.74 1.99 -6.34
N VAL A 80 3.65 1.39 -5.57
CA VAL A 80 4.01 1.81 -4.22
C VAL A 80 5.45 2.31 -4.23
N PHE A 81 5.62 3.55 -3.79
CA PHE A 81 6.93 4.15 -3.59
C PHE A 81 7.29 3.99 -2.11
N GLU A 82 8.24 3.08 -1.83
CA GLU A 82 8.66 2.78 -0.47
C GLU A 82 9.42 3.96 0.13
N LYS A 83 9.16 4.23 1.42
CA LYS A 83 9.90 5.22 2.19
C LYS A 83 11.27 4.62 2.54
N LYS A 84 12.35 5.22 2.03
CA LYS A 84 13.71 4.92 2.46
C LYS A 84 13.97 5.61 3.80
N ASP A 85 14.65 4.91 4.71
CA ASP A 85 15.11 5.46 5.98
C ASP A 85 16.31 6.40 5.78
#